data_AF-A0A1Q9DLA7-F1
#
_entry.id   AF-A0A1Q9DLA7-F1
#
_cell.length_a   1.000
_cell.length_b   1.000
_cell.length_c   1.000
_cell.angle_alpha   90.00
_cell.angle_beta   90.00
_cell.angle_gamma   90.00
#
_symmetry.space_group_name_H-M   'P 1'
#
loop_
_entity.id
_entity.type
_entity.pdbx_description
1 polymer ?
#
loop_
_entity_poly.entity_id
_entity_poly.type
_entity_poly.pdbx_seq_one_letter_code
_entity_poly.pdbx_strand_id
1 'polypeptide(L)'
;MSNCFRFRGRKGSTTALFEVMSRANHSCLPNARMVGDGHPAMLMTTTYVNSQEEIFLSYGGWETGFTEQPFHQRQRHLLDNWGFFCRCSRCQEEEALQIKPDVTQISAGFAA
;
A
#
# COMPACT_ATOMS: atom_id res chain seq x y z
N MET A 1 11.35 -0.07 -11.68
CA MET A 1 10.41 0.06 -12.81
C MET A 1 9.04 0.37 -12.23
N SER A 2 8.59 1.62 -12.26
CA SER A 2 7.48 2.08 -11.40
C SER A 2 6.07 1.76 -11.91
N ASN A 3 5.90 1.50 -13.22
CA ASN A 3 4.57 1.30 -13.85
C ASN A 3 4.34 -0.12 -14.37
N CYS A 4 5.27 -1.03 -14.11
CA CYS A 4 5.24 -2.40 -14.63
C CYS A 4 4.38 -3.31 -13.77
N PHE A 5 3.41 -3.99 -14.38
CA PHE A 5 2.60 -5.01 -13.72
C PHE A 5 3.18 -6.40 -13.98
N ARG A 6 3.38 -7.16 -12.90
CA ARG A 6 3.92 -8.52 -12.96
C ARG A 6 2.79 -9.54 -12.86
N PHE A 7 2.81 -10.51 -13.76
CA PHE A 7 1.91 -11.68 -13.76
C PHE A 7 2.74 -12.91 -13.46
N ARG A 8 2.19 -13.81 -12.63
CA ARG A 8 2.74 -15.14 -12.40
C ARG A 8 1.78 -16.17 -12.97
N GLY A 9 2.14 -16.75 -14.12
CA GLY A 9 1.40 -17.82 -14.76
C GLY A 9 2.12 -19.18 -14.64
N ARG A 10 1.49 -20.25 -15.13
CA ARG A 10 2.06 -21.61 -15.12
C ARG A 10 3.40 -21.73 -15.88
N LYS A 11 3.64 -20.86 -16.87
CA LYS A 11 4.85 -20.87 -17.72
C LYS A 11 5.93 -19.88 -17.27
N GLY A 12 5.77 -19.24 -16.11
CA GLY A 12 6.74 -18.26 -15.57
C GLY A 12 6.12 -16.89 -15.28
N SER A 13 6.97 -15.90 -15.05
CA SER A 13 6.54 -14.52 -14.79
C SER A 13 6.69 -13.64 -16.02
N THR A 14 5.61 -12.93 -16.37
CA THR A 14 5.60 -11.90 -17.43
C THR A 14 5.41 -10.53 -16.82
N THR A 15 5.93 -9.50 -17.45
CA THR A 15 5.70 -8.10 -17.08
C THR A 15 5.04 -7.37 -18.24
N ALA A 16 4.06 -6.52 -17.97
CA ALA A 16 3.41 -5.69 -18.98
C ALA A 16 3.12 -4.26 -18.46
N LEU A 17 2.87 -3.36 -19.39
CA LEU A 17 2.49 -1.96 -19.13
C LEU A 17 1.02 -1.76 -19.51
N PHE A 18 0.26 -1.14 -18.62
CA PHE A 18 -1.15 -0.82 -18.84
C PHE A 18 -1.41 0.64 -18.49
N GLU A 19 -1.49 1.48 -19.51
CA GLU A 19 -1.61 2.94 -19.35
C GLU A 19 -2.73 3.35 -18.37
N VAL A 20 -3.92 2.79 -18.54
CA VAL A 20 -5.08 3.12 -17.70
C VAL A 20 -4.89 2.64 -16.26
N MET A 21 -4.39 1.42 -16.06
CA MET A 21 -4.21 0.86 -14.72
C MET A 21 -3.06 1.53 -13.97
N SER A 22 -2.02 1.99 -14.67
CA SER A 22 -0.90 2.73 -14.09
C SER A 22 -1.29 4.07 -13.45
N ARG A 23 -2.54 4.53 -13.64
CA ARG A 23 -3.06 5.74 -12.98
C ARG A 23 -3.53 5.51 -11.54
N ALA A 24 -3.81 4.26 -11.16
CA ALA A 24 -4.32 3.94 -9.83
C ALA A 24 -3.19 4.03 -8.80
N ASN A 25 -3.36 4.88 -7.79
CA ASN A 25 -2.36 5.08 -6.74
C ASN A 25 -2.32 3.93 -5.73
N HIS A 26 -1.30 3.96 -4.86
CA HIS A 26 -1.15 2.95 -3.81
C HIS A 26 -1.94 3.27 -2.53
N SER A 27 -2.57 2.26 -1.95
CA SER A 27 -2.98 2.24 -0.54
C SER A 27 -2.61 0.90 0.11
N CYS A 28 -2.22 0.92 1.40
CA CYS A 28 -2.07 -0.31 2.19
C CYS A 28 -3.43 -0.92 2.60
N LEU A 29 -4.52 -0.20 2.34
CA LEU A 29 -5.91 -0.66 2.36
C LEU A 29 -6.52 -0.41 0.97
N PRO A 30 -6.16 -1.22 -0.04
CA PRO A 30 -6.64 -0.99 -1.40
C PRO A 30 -8.13 -1.35 -1.53
N ASN A 31 -8.86 -0.58 -2.33
CA ASN A 31 -10.26 -0.84 -2.69
C ASN A 31 -10.41 -1.53 -4.05
N ALA A 32 -9.29 -1.88 -4.71
CA ALA A 32 -9.27 -2.68 -5.91
C ALA A 32 -8.04 -3.59 -6.00
N ARG A 33 -8.13 -4.58 -6.89
CA ARG A 33 -7.04 -5.50 -7.21
C ARG A 33 -7.00 -5.80 -8.70
N MET A 34 -5.82 -6.20 -9.16
CA MET A 34 -5.67 -6.78 -10.48
C MET A 34 -6.17 -8.22 -10.49
N VAL A 35 -6.88 -8.61 -11.54
CA VAL A 35 -7.38 -9.96 -11.80
C VAL A 35 -6.99 -10.36 -13.21
N GLY A 36 -6.63 -11.63 -13.39
CA GLY A 36 -6.19 -12.19 -14.66
C GLY A 36 -4.71 -12.61 -14.65
N ASP A 37 -4.37 -13.54 -15.52
CA ASP A 37 -3.04 -14.14 -15.68
C ASP A 37 -2.28 -13.59 -16.90
N GLY A 38 -2.63 -12.40 -17.36
CA GLY A 38 -1.99 -11.73 -18.48
C GLY A 38 -2.96 -10.83 -19.24
N HIS A 39 -3.34 -11.22 -20.45
CA HIS A 39 -4.26 -10.45 -21.29
C HIS A 39 -5.57 -11.23 -21.52
N PRO A 40 -6.73 -10.64 -21.16
CA PRO A 40 -6.90 -9.31 -20.57
C PRO A 40 -6.53 -9.26 -19.08
N ALA A 41 -5.84 -8.18 -18.67
CA ALA A 41 -5.72 -7.81 -17.27
C ALA A 41 -6.92 -6.93 -16.91
N MET A 42 -7.52 -7.20 -15.76
CA MET A 42 -8.67 -6.44 -15.28
C MET A 42 -8.34 -5.82 -13.92
N LEU A 43 -8.92 -4.66 -13.66
CA LEU A 43 -8.96 -4.05 -12.34
C LEU A 43 -10.37 -4.24 -11.78
N MET A 44 -10.47 -4.88 -10.63
CA MET A 44 -11.74 -5.20 -9.98
C MET A 44 -11.77 -4.60 -8.59
N THR A 45 -12.84 -3.87 -8.27
CA THR A 45 -13.03 -3.34 -6.91
C THR A 45 -13.25 -4.48 -5.92
N THR A 46 -12.71 -4.33 -4.72
CA THR A 46 -12.87 -5.28 -3.61
C THR A 46 -13.89 -4.81 -2.57
N THR A 47 -14.28 -3.54 -2.66
CA THR A 47 -15.33 -2.91 -1.85
C THR A 47 -16.28 -2.12 -2.74
N TYR A 48 -17.38 -1.64 -2.18
CA TYR A 48 -18.18 -0.61 -2.82
C TYR A 48 -17.33 0.67 -2.95
N VAL A 49 -17.46 1.38 -4.07
CA VAL A 49 -16.73 2.62 -4.38
C VAL A 49 -17.75 3.64 -4.87
N ASN A 50 -17.77 4.81 -4.23
CA ASN A 50 -18.68 5.88 -4.58
C ASN A 50 -18.20 6.64 -5.82
N SER A 51 -19.10 7.41 -6.44
CA SER A 51 -18.69 8.37 -7.47
C SER A 51 -17.66 9.34 -6.90
N GLN A 52 -16.61 9.64 -7.67
CA GLN A 52 -15.47 10.50 -7.30
C GLN A 52 -14.53 9.94 -6.23
N GLU A 53 -14.78 8.75 -5.71
CA GLU A 53 -13.85 8.07 -4.81
C GLU A 53 -12.67 7.50 -5.63
N GLU A 54 -11.45 7.69 -5.14
CA GLU A 54 -10.24 7.25 -5.82
C GLU A 54 -10.08 5.72 -5.75
N ILE A 55 -9.55 5.15 -6.83
CA ILE A 55 -9.22 3.73 -6.92
C ILE A 55 -7.77 3.50 -6.49
N PHE A 56 -7.58 2.64 -5.50
CA PHE A 56 -6.27 2.29 -4.95
C PHE A 56 -5.92 0.83 -5.16
N LEU A 57 -4.65 0.58 -5.50
CA LEU A 57 -4.04 -0.74 -5.63
C LEU A 57 -2.97 -0.98 -4.55
N SER A 58 -2.66 -2.26 -4.29
CA SER A 58 -1.40 -2.63 -3.62
C SER A 58 -0.28 -2.75 -4.67
N TYR A 59 0.73 -1.89 -4.61
CA TYR A 59 1.88 -1.96 -5.52
C TYR A 59 2.77 -3.17 -5.27
N GLY A 60 2.72 -3.72 -4.05
CA GLY A 60 3.39 -4.98 -3.74
C GLY A 60 2.68 -6.20 -4.33
N GLY A 61 1.53 -6.06 -4.98
CA GLY A 61 0.67 -7.18 -5.37
C GLY A 61 -0.22 -7.65 -4.22
N TRP A 62 -1.33 -8.30 -4.54
CA TRP A 62 -2.26 -8.85 -3.54
C TRP A 62 -1.77 -10.21 -3.03
N GLU A 63 -1.14 -10.98 -3.90
CA GLU A 63 -0.67 -12.34 -3.69
C GLU A 63 0.64 -12.45 -2.88
N THR A 64 1.30 -11.33 -2.60
CA THR A 64 2.63 -11.30 -1.97
C THR A 64 2.58 -11.14 -0.44
N GLY A 65 1.40 -10.85 0.11
CA GLY A 65 1.28 -10.48 1.52
C GLY A 65 1.96 -9.14 1.85
N PHE A 66 2.26 -8.30 0.85
CA PHE A 66 2.93 -7.01 1.07
C PHE A 66 2.19 -6.12 2.06
N THR A 67 0.86 -6.05 1.97
CA THR A 67 0.03 -5.27 2.88
C THR A 67 0.03 -5.84 4.31
N GLU A 68 0.39 -7.10 4.51
CA GLU A 68 0.48 -7.72 5.85
C GLU A 68 1.80 -7.39 6.56
N GLN A 69 2.79 -6.87 5.83
CA GLN A 69 4.08 -6.52 6.40
C GLN A 69 3.97 -5.35 7.39
N PRO A 70 4.89 -5.23 8.37
CA PRO A 70 4.93 -4.11 9.31
C PRO A 70 5.06 -2.74 8.63
N PHE A 71 4.54 -1.69 9.28
CA PHE A 71 4.57 -0.30 8.79
C PHE A 71 5.90 0.10 8.14
N HIS A 72 6.99 -0.04 8.90
CA HIS A 72 8.33 0.41 8.47
C HIS A 72 8.83 -0.32 7.22
N GLN A 73 8.48 -1.61 7.05
CA GLN A 73 8.87 -2.40 5.88
C GLN A 73 8.10 -1.95 4.64
N ARG A 74 6.79 -1.68 4.79
CA ARG A 74 5.97 -1.16 3.69
C ARG A 74 6.44 0.21 3.25
N GLN A 75 6.68 1.13 4.19
CA GLN A 75 7.19 2.48 3.89
C GLN A 75 8.54 2.44 3.19
N ARG A 76 9.49 1.65 3.70
CA ARG A 76 10.80 1.48 3.07
C ARG A 76 10.70 0.90 1.67
N HIS A 77 9.88 -0.15 1.48
CA HIS A 77 9.68 -0.75 0.17
C HIS A 77 9.12 0.24 -0.86
N LEU A 78 8.14 1.05 -0.47
CA LEU A 78 7.54 2.06 -1.35
C LEU A 78 8.53 3.19 -1.67
N LEU A 79 9.32 3.62 -0.69
CA LEU A 79 10.37 4.61 -0.90
C LEU A 79 11.45 4.09 -1.87
N ASP A 80 11.94 2.87 -1.65
CA ASP A 80 13.03 2.30 -2.44
C ASP A 80 12.61 2.02 -3.90
N ASN A 81 11.34 1.69 -4.16
CA ASN A 81 10.86 1.28 -5.48
C ASN A 81 10.05 2.36 -6.25
N TRP A 82 9.40 3.28 -5.53
CA TRP A 82 8.56 4.34 -6.11
C TRP A 82 8.85 5.74 -5.58
N GLY A 83 9.69 5.91 -4.55
CA GLY A 83 10.14 7.22 -4.09
C GLY A 83 9.11 8.00 -3.26
N PHE A 84 8.14 7.34 -2.62
CA PHE A 84 7.14 8.01 -1.78
C PHE A 84 6.87 7.28 -0.45
N PHE A 85 6.32 8.02 0.52
CA PHE A 85 5.77 7.48 1.75
C PHE A 85 4.24 7.36 1.65
N CYS A 86 3.70 6.19 1.98
CA CYS A 86 2.25 6.00 1.98
C CYS A 86 1.61 6.72 3.17
N ARG A 87 0.59 7.53 2.89
CA ARG A 87 -0.19 8.28 3.89
C ARG A 87 -1.65 7.81 3.97
N CYS A 88 -1.95 6.57 3.59
CA CYS A 88 -3.31 6.01 3.76
C CYS A 88 -3.69 5.95 5.25
N SER A 89 -5.00 5.82 5.56
CA SER A 89 -5.52 5.82 6.93
C SER A 89 -4.78 4.85 7.86
N ARG A 90 -4.60 3.59 7.42
CA ARG A 90 -3.82 2.60 8.18
C ARG A 90 -2.39 3.06 8.49
N CYS A 91 -1.72 3.69 7.53
CA CYS A 91 -0.36 4.18 7.75
C CYS A 91 -0.31 5.36 8.72
N GLN A 92 -1.30 6.26 8.67
CA GLN A 92 -1.42 7.37 9.62
C GLN A 92 -1.70 6.86 11.04
N GLU A 93 -2.58 5.86 11.19
CA GLU A 93 -2.87 5.22 12.47
C GLU A 93 -1.64 4.50 13.04
N GLU A 94 -0.98 3.67 12.24
CA GLU A 94 0.23 2.95 12.66
C GLU A 94 1.38 3.91 13.03
N GLU A 95 1.54 5.02 12.32
CA GLU A 95 2.53 6.07 12.62
C GLU A 95 2.21 6.78 13.94
N ALA A 96 0.94 7.14 14.19
CA ALA A 96 0.51 7.75 15.44
C ALA A 96 0.74 6.83 16.65
N LEU A 97 0.53 5.51 16.49
CA LEU A 97 0.80 4.52 17.54
C LEU A 97 2.29 4.33 17.83
N GLN A 98 3.18 4.70 16.91
CA GLN A 98 4.64 4.67 17.12
C GLN A 98 5.13 5.89 17.89
N ILE A 99 4.36 6.98 17.97
CA ILE A 99 4.65 8.14 18.82
C ILE A 99 4.27 7.77 20.26
N LYS A 100 5.21 7.18 21.01
CA LYS A 100 5.05 7.12 22.48
C LYS A 100 5.10 8.55 23.02
N PRO A 101 4.10 9.03 23.78
CA PRO A 101 4.31 10.22 24.59
C PRO A 101 5.44 9.90 25.57
N ASP A 102 6.43 10.78 25.67
CA ASP A 102 7.48 10.70 26.68
C ASP A 102 6.83 10.97 28.06
N VAL A 103 6.25 9.94 28.68
CA VAL A 103 5.61 10.03 30.00
C VAL A 103 6.65 10.09 31.12
N THR A 104 7.95 10.13 30.80
CA THR A 104 9.03 10.07 31.78
C THR A 104 9.34 11.40 32.47
N GLN A 105 8.57 12.49 32.24
CA GLN A 105 8.81 13.80 32.88
C GLN A 105 7.68 14.35 33.76
N ILE A 106 6.61 13.60 34.07
CA ILE A 106 5.50 14.11 34.91
C ILE A 106 5.74 13.87 36.43
N SER A 107 6.79 13.13 36.84
CA SER A 107 7.01 12.76 38.25
C SER A 107 7.92 13.68 39.08
N ALA A 108 8.30 14.87 38.58
CA ALA A 108 9.23 15.76 39.29
C ALA A 108 8.61 17.10 39.77
N GLY A 109 7.34 17.11 40.18
CA GLY A 109 6.64 18.37 40.50
C GLY A 109 5.70 18.39 41.72
N PHE A 110 5.65 17.35 42.56
CA PHE A 110 4.78 17.34 43.77
C PHE A 110 5.50 16.84 45.03
N ALA A 111 6.65 17.44 45.33
CA ALA A 111 7.24 17.34 46.66
C ALA A 111 8.05 18.60 46.99
N ALA A 112 7.37 19.62 47.52
CA ALA A 112 7.88 20.56 48.52
C ALA A 112 6.70 21.36 49.08
#